data_AF-A0A2V8UEM2-F1
#
_entry.id   AF-A0A2V8UEM2-F1
#
_cell.length_a   1.000
_cell.length_b   1.000
_cell.length_c   1.000
_cell.angle_alpha   90.00
_cell.angle_beta   90.00
_cell.angle_gamma   90.00
#
_symmetry.space_group_name_H-M   'P 1'
#
loop_
_entity.id
_entity.type
_entity.pdbx_description
1 polymer ?
#
loop_
_entity_poly.entity_id
_entity_poly.type
_entity_poly.pdbx_seq_one_letter_code
_entity_poly.pdbx_strand_id
1 'polypeptide(L)'
;MPLASQPEVKSYAVEVRRCERCGQQVRGQHPDVAPDQYGATAHRVGSRVKAAAHTVHYGRGVPVRKLPAILRELTGIEVTQSALTQDALKKSEGVVGNAYQKLRTGGATAPAVYTDDTGWRIHGQTAHLMTFDTVQATVFQIRRRHRNEEVRELIPADYAGVMVTDRGKSYDAEELLGVKQQKCLDHLKENIHEVVEHKAGRARSFGLKLKSILRESRQLWCDQRAGKAEKFQAEVERMEEELTFHLRPRLLKDQDNQRLLDGIGLQHDRGRVLLFLHDPTIEPTNNRGERSLRPAVIVRKLSHGSKNERGAEAFAGFTSVIQTAAKKRDCSIIHALQNLSQSKSNQVSPEAHPPPG
;
A
#
# COMPACT_ATOMS: atom_id res chain seq x y z
N MET A 1 -27.34 -9.83 -4.09
CA MET A 1 -28.22 -8.81 -3.47
C MET A 1 -29.57 -8.95 -4.15
N PRO A 2 -30.70 -8.74 -3.48
CA PRO A 2 -32.01 -8.88 -4.13
C PRO A 2 -32.15 -7.88 -5.28
N LEU A 3 -32.81 -8.31 -6.37
CA LEU A 3 -33.04 -7.52 -7.59
C LEU A 3 -33.86 -6.25 -7.37
N ALA A 4 -34.64 -6.19 -6.29
CA ALA A 4 -35.38 -5.01 -5.87
C ALA A 4 -35.27 -4.86 -4.34
N SER A 5 -34.43 -3.93 -3.89
CA SER A 5 -34.37 -3.58 -2.47
C SER A 5 -35.54 -2.65 -2.16
N GLN A 6 -36.44 -3.03 -1.25
CA GLN A 6 -37.52 -2.14 -0.81
C GLN A 6 -36.97 -1.07 0.15
N PRO A 7 -37.29 0.22 -0.05
CA PRO A 7 -36.87 1.26 0.87
C PRO A 7 -37.62 1.11 2.20
N GLU A 8 -36.88 1.13 3.31
CA GLU A 8 -37.46 1.22 4.65
C GLU A 8 -37.66 2.69 5.02
N VAL A 9 -38.90 3.10 5.22
CA VAL A 9 -39.24 4.47 5.64
C VAL A 9 -39.39 4.51 7.15
N LYS A 10 -38.54 5.30 7.82
CA LYS A 10 -38.61 5.54 9.27
C LYS A 10 -38.89 7.01 9.55
N SER A 11 -39.81 7.27 10.47
CA SER A 11 -40.08 8.61 11.00
C SER A 11 -39.48 8.73 12.40
N TYR A 12 -38.83 9.85 12.69
CA TYR A 12 -38.25 10.15 13.99
C TYR A 12 -38.73 11.53 14.44
N ALA A 13 -39.24 11.61 15.67
CA ALA A 13 -39.52 12.87 16.33
C ALA A 13 -38.30 13.28 17.16
N VAL A 14 -37.66 14.39 16.78
CA VAL A 14 -36.52 14.95 17.53
C VAL A 14 -36.92 16.33 18.02
N GLU A 15 -36.95 16.49 19.35
CA GLU A 15 -37.34 17.75 19.97
C GLU A 15 -36.33 18.87 19.66
N VAL A 16 -36.83 20.06 19.37
CA VAL A 16 -36.05 21.27 19.15
C VAL A 16 -36.57 22.33 20.10
N ARG A 17 -35.69 22.84 20.97
CA ARG A 17 -36.01 23.90 21.92
C ARG A 17 -35.21 25.15 21.60
N ARG A 18 -35.72 26.31 22.00
CA ARG A 18 -35.01 27.59 21.92
C ARG A 18 -34.84 28.12 23.33
N CYS A 19 -33.61 28.50 23.70
CA CYS A 19 -33.34 29.14 24.97
C CYS A 19 -33.98 30.54 24.98
N GLU A 20 -34.85 30.82 25.95
CA GLU A 20 -35.54 32.11 26.07
C GLU A 20 -34.61 33.27 26.45
N ARG A 21 -33.44 32.96 27.04
CA ARG A 21 -32.47 33.96 27.52
C ARG A 21 -31.45 34.38 26.46
N CYS A 22 -30.88 33.42 25.73
CA CYS A 22 -29.85 33.69 24.70
C CYS A 22 -30.34 33.48 23.26
N GLY A 23 -31.56 32.97 23.07
CA GLY A 23 -32.14 32.71 21.75
C GLY A 23 -31.55 31.50 21.02
N GLN A 24 -30.55 30.81 21.59
CA GLN A 24 -29.88 29.66 20.96
C GLN A 24 -30.82 28.46 20.85
N GLN A 25 -30.80 27.82 19.69
CA GLN A 25 -31.58 26.62 19.41
C GLN A 25 -30.79 25.37 19.82
N VAL A 26 -31.42 24.49 20.59
CA VAL A 26 -30.88 23.20 21.03
C VAL A 26 -31.77 22.10 20.49
N ARG A 27 -31.15 21.07 19.92
CA ARG A 27 -31.85 19.93 19.33
C ARG A 27 -31.52 18.66 20.10
N GLY A 28 -32.52 17.84 20.39
CA GLY A 28 -32.35 16.51 20.96
C GLY A 28 -31.51 15.60 20.06
N GLN A 29 -30.96 14.54 20.62
CA GLN A 29 -30.20 13.54 19.86
C GLN A 29 -31.01 12.26 19.74
N HIS A 30 -31.00 11.64 18.56
CA HIS A 30 -31.57 10.31 18.36
C HIS A 30 -30.46 9.40 17.79
N PRO A 31 -30.26 8.17 18.30
CA PRO A 31 -29.18 7.29 17.85
C PRO A 31 -29.17 7.06 16.34
N ASP A 32 -30.37 6.91 15.77
CA ASP A 32 -30.59 6.76 14.34
C ASP A 32 -30.82 8.09 13.61
N VAL A 33 -30.46 9.27 14.12
CA VAL A 33 -30.60 10.53 13.36
C VAL A 33 -29.34 11.36 13.52
N ALA A 34 -28.69 11.66 12.39
CA ALA A 34 -27.46 12.46 12.44
C ALA A 34 -27.74 13.88 13.01
N PRO A 35 -26.77 14.50 13.69
CA PRO A 35 -26.94 15.82 14.31
C PRO A 35 -27.37 16.91 13.31
N ASP A 36 -26.91 16.78 12.07
CA ASP A 36 -27.16 17.68 10.94
C ASP A 36 -28.37 17.28 10.07
N GLN A 37 -29.09 16.22 10.44
CA GLN A 37 -30.22 15.72 9.65
C GLN A 37 -31.55 16.36 10.07
N TYR A 38 -32.15 17.14 9.17
CA TYR A 38 -33.45 17.80 9.33
C TYR A 38 -34.43 17.38 8.23
N GLY A 39 -35.72 17.32 8.58
CA GLY A 39 -36.81 17.03 7.65
C GLY A 39 -36.85 15.59 7.12
N ALA A 40 -37.66 15.38 6.08
CA ALA A 40 -37.73 14.10 5.38
C ALA A 40 -36.45 13.90 4.55
N THR A 41 -35.62 12.95 4.95
CA THR A 41 -34.43 12.56 4.19
C THR A 41 -34.63 11.18 3.56
N ALA A 42 -34.76 11.12 2.24
CA ALA A 42 -34.95 9.88 1.48
C ALA A 42 -33.65 9.07 1.26
N HIS A 43 -32.54 9.43 1.92
CA HIS A 43 -31.19 9.19 1.37
C HIS A 43 -30.26 8.32 2.22
N ARG A 44 -30.80 7.38 2.99
CA ARG A 44 -29.95 6.44 3.73
C ARG A 44 -29.62 5.22 2.91
N VAL A 45 -28.41 5.23 2.38
CA VAL A 45 -27.82 4.06 1.73
C VAL A 45 -27.30 3.12 2.81
N GLY A 46 -27.77 1.88 2.82
CA GLY A 46 -27.34 0.87 3.79
C GLY A 46 -25.82 0.65 3.81
N SER A 47 -25.28 0.27 4.97
CA SER A 47 -23.84 0.10 5.19
C SER A 47 -23.21 -0.90 4.22
N ARG A 48 -23.93 -1.98 3.89
CA ARG A 48 -23.50 -2.97 2.90
C ARG A 48 -23.39 -2.40 1.48
N VAL A 49 -24.32 -1.57 1.06
CA VAL A 49 -24.30 -0.93 -0.28
C VAL A 49 -23.14 0.03 -0.38
N LYS A 50 -22.92 0.85 0.67
CA LYS A 50 -21.74 1.73 0.75
C LYS A 50 -20.43 0.94 0.72
N ALA A 51 -20.35 -0.15 1.48
CA ALA A 51 -19.18 -1.03 1.50
C ALA A 51 -18.93 -1.69 0.13
N ALA A 52 -19.98 -2.13 -0.56
CA ALA A 52 -19.90 -2.65 -1.92
C ALA A 52 -19.41 -1.57 -2.90
N ALA A 53 -19.97 -0.36 -2.85
CA ALA A 53 -19.57 0.75 -3.70
C ALA A 53 -18.08 1.08 -3.54
N HIS A 54 -17.60 1.19 -2.28
CA HIS A 54 -16.18 1.46 -1.99
C HIS A 54 -15.27 0.29 -2.37
N THR A 55 -15.72 -0.96 -2.20
CA THR A 55 -14.97 -2.14 -2.64
C THR A 55 -14.79 -2.14 -4.16
N VAL A 56 -15.83 -1.81 -4.92
CA VAL A 56 -15.78 -1.74 -6.38
C VAL A 56 -14.92 -0.57 -6.84
N HIS A 57 -15.05 0.60 -6.19
CA HIS A 57 -14.25 1.78 -6.52
C HIS A 57 -12.76 1.59 -6.23
N TYR A 58 -12.41 1.39 -4.96
CA TYR A 58 -11.02 1.37 -4.48
C TYR A 58 -10.36 0.01 -4.64
N GLY A 59 -11.13 -1.08 -4.55
CA GLY A 59 -10.60 -2.45 -4.66
C GLY A 59 -10.56 -2.99 -6.09
N ARG A 60 -11.47 -2.56 -6.97
CA ARG A 60 -11.54 -3.00 -8.38
C ARG A 60 -11.23 -1.89 -9.39
N GLY A 61 -11.00 -0.67 -8.92
CA GLY A 61 -10.57 0.45 -9.76
C GLY A 61 -11.65 1.04 -10.66
N VAL A 62 -12.92 0.77 -10.38
CA VAL A 62 -14.03 1.32 -11.17
C VAL A 62 -14.16 2.82 -10.87
N PRO A 63 -14.18 3.71 -11.89
CA PRO A 63 -14.35 5.14 -11.66
C PRO A 63 -15.65 5.46 -10.91
N VAL A 64 -15.58 6.35 -9.91
CA VAL A 64 -16.72 6.68 -9.04
C VAL A 64 -17.98 7.13 -9.81
N ARG A 65 -17.80 7.80 -10.95
CA ARG A 65 -18.89 8.22 -11.85
C ARG A 65 -19.72 7.07 -12.43
N LYS A 66 -19.15 5.86 -12.51
CA LYS A 66 -19.85 4.67 -13.03
C LYS A 66 -20.63 3.93 -11.94
N LEU A 67 -20.33 4.17 -10.66
CA LEU A 67 -20.95 3.44 -9.55
C LEU A 67 -22.46 3.64 -9.45
N PRO A 68 -23.04 4.84 -9.63
CA PRO A 68 -24.49 5.02 -9.62
C PRO A 68 -25.23 4.07 -10.58
N ALA A 69 -24.78 3.98 -11.83
CA ALA A 69 -25.38 3.11 -12.84
C ALA A 69 -25.23 1.63 -12.46
N ILE A 70 -24.03 1.23 -12.01
CA ILE A 70 -23.76 -0.15 -11.57
C ILE A 70 -24.65 -0.55 -10.38
N LEU A 71 -24.81 0.34 -9.39
CA LEU A 71 -25.63 0.06 -8.22
C LEU A 71 -27.12 -0.01 -8.58
N ARG A 72 -27.60 0.89 -9.46
CA ARG A 72 -28.98 0.85 -9.96
C ARG A 72 -29.26 -0.46 -10.69
N GLU A 73 -28.40 -0.86 -11.61
CA GLU A 73 -28.54 -2.09 -12.40
C GLU A 73 -28.56 -3.36 -11.52
N LEU A 74 -27.68 -3.42 -10.52
CA LEU A 74 -27.50 -4.63 -9.70
C LEU A 74 -28.44 -4.72 -8.50
N THR A 75 -29.01 -3.61 -8.03
CA THR A 75 -29.75 -3.56 -6.75
C THR A 75 -31.04 -2.76 -6.78
N GLY A 76 -31.30 -2.00 -7.86
CA GLY A 76 -32.38 -1.03 -7.95
C GLY A 76 -32.15 0.27 -7.17
N ILE A 77 -31.01 0.40 -6.47
CA ILE A 77 -30.75 1.54 -5.58
C ILE A 77 -30.17 2.72 -6.38
N GLU A 78 -30.83 3.87 -6.27
CA GLU A 78 -30.35 5.12 -6.83
C GLU A 78 -29.49 5.89 -5.83
N VAL A 79 -28.26 6.21 -6.22
CA VAL A 79 -27.33 7.03 -5.43
C VAL A 79 -26.61 8.03 -6.33
N THR A 80 -26.27 9.19 -5.78
CA THR A 80 -25.45 10.17 -6.50
C THR A 80 -23.96 9.87 -6.30
N GLN A 81 -23.14 10.25 -7.29
CA GLN A 81 -21.68 10.20 -7.15
C GLN A 81 -21.20 11.00 -5.92
N SER A 82 -21.80 12.18 -5.68
CA SER A 82 -21.46 13.06 -4.57
C SER A 82 -21.71 12.38 -3.22
N ALA A 83 -22.82 11.64 -3.07
CA ALA A 83 -23.12 10.92 -1.83
C ALA A 83 -22.05 9.87 -1.51
N LEU A 84 -21.60 9.09 -2.51
CA LEU A 84 -20.52 8.12 -2.34
C LEU A 84 -19.19 8.80 -2.00
N THR A 85 -18.89 9.92 -2.65
CA THR A 85 -17.65 10.69 -2.42
C THR A 85 -17.62 11.27 -1.00
N GLN A 86 -18.71 11.89 -0.55
CA GLN A 86 -18.83 12.42 0.82
C GLN A 86 -18.72 11.31 1.87
N ASP A 87 -19.35 10.15 1.64
CA ASP A 87 -19.22 9.00 2.53
C ASP A 87 -17.78 8.49 2.61
N ALA A 88 -17.06 8.44 1.48
CA ALA A 88 -15.66 8.05 1.46
C ALA A 88 -14.79 9.02 2.26
N LEU A 89 -14.94 10.33 2.06
CA LEU A 89 -14.17 11.34 2.79
C LEU A 89 -14.44 11.26 4.29
N LYS A 90 -15.71 11.20 4.71
CA LYS A 90 -16.10 11.06 6.12
C LYS A 90 -15.52 9.81 6.77
N LYS A 91 -15.51 8.68 6.05
CA LYS A 91 -14.93 7.42 6.55
C LYS A 91 -13.41 7.46 6.61
N SER A 92 -12.77 8.09 5.62
CA SER A 92 -11.32 8.31 5.59
C SER A 92 -10.86 9.17 6.76
N GLU A 93 -11.63 10.17 7.16
CA GLU A 93 -11.36 10.99 8.35
C GLU A 93 -11.76 10.30 9.67
N GLY A 94 -12.48 9.16 9.59
CA GLY A 94 -12.97 8.40 10.73
C GLY A 94 -12.48 6.96 10.75
N VAL A 95 -13.42 6.01 10.68
CA VAL A 95 -13.15 4.57 10.88
C VAL A 95 -12.13 3.97 9.92
N VAL A 96 -12.11 4.38 8.65
CA VAL A 96 -11.13 3.90 7.66
C VAL A 96 -9.77 4.54 7.90
N GLY A 97 -9.72 5.84 8.21
CA GLY A 97 -8.49 6.52 8.60
C GLY A 97 -7.84 5.88 9.82
N ASN A 98 -8.62 5.59 10.86
CA ASN A 98 -8.15 4.92 12.07
C ASN A 98 -7.60 3.52 11.77
N ALA A 99 -8.28 2.73 10.93
CA ALA A 99 -7.78 1.43 10.50
C ALA A 99 -6.49 1.57 9.68
N TYR A 100 -6.44 2.55 8.77
CA TYR A 100 -5.26 2.85 7.97
C TYR A 100 -4.05 3.23 8.82
N GLN A 101 -4.20 4.10 9.82
CA GLN A 101 -3.08 4.44 10.72
C GLN A 101 -2.58 3.22 11.50
N LYS A 102 -3.49 2.35 11.98
CA LYS A 102 -3.09 1.08 12.62
C LYS A 102 -2.27 0.19 11.68
N LEU A 103 -2.67 0.09 10.41
CA LEU A 103 -1.92 -0.67 9.41
C LEU A 103 -0.52 -0.07 9.17
N ARG A 104 -0.41 1.26 9.12
CA ARG A 104 0.88 1.96 8.97
C ARG A 104 1.82 1.65 10.13
N THR A 105 1.34 1.77 11.37
CA THR A 105 2.15 1.49 12.56
C THR A 105 2.57 0.02 12.64
N GLY A 106 1.70 -0.91 12.24
CA GLY A 106 2.03 -2.34 12.25
C GLY A 106 3.16 -2.72 11.27
N GLY A 107 3.35 -1.96 10.18
CA GLY A 107 4.39 -2.22 9.18
C GLY A 107 5.81 -2.24 9.77
N ALA A 108 6.11 -1.35 10.72
CA ALA A 108 7.41 -1.25 11.37
C ALA A 108 7.78 -2.46 12.24
N THR A 109 6.82 -3.34 12.55
CA THR A 109 7.05 -4.57 13.34
C THR A 109 7.08 -5.83 12.48
N ALA A 110 6.86 -5.71 11.17
CA ALA A 110 6.87 -6.87 10.28
C ALA A 110 8.31 -7.43 10.15
N PRO A 111 8.49 -8.74 9.98
CA PRO A 111 9.81 -9.30 9.71
C PRO A 111 10.39 -8.85 8.36
N ALA A 112 9.52 -8.60 7.38
CA ALA A 112 9.89 -8.14 6.06
C ALA A 112 8.83 -7.21 5.46
N VAL A 113 9.27 -6.13 4.82
CA VAL A 113 8.44 -5.16 4.10
C VAL A 113 8.96 -5.05 2.67
N TYR A 114 8.08 -5.27 1.71
CA TYR A 114 8.32 -5.17 0.28
C TYR A 114 7.79 -3.83 -0.20
N THR A 115 8.68 -2.92 -0.57
CA THR A 115 8.34 -1.54 -0.90
C THR A 115 8.68 -1.22 -2.34
N ASP A 116 7.78 -0.51 -3.00
CA ASP A 116 7.92 -0.04 -4.37
C ASP A 116 7.09 1.25 -4.52
N ASP A 117 7.33 2.01 -5.58
CA ASP A 117 6.62 3.25 -5.82
C ASP A 117 6.31 3.52 -7.29
N THR A 118 5.37 4.43 -7.49
CA THR A 118 5.00 4.89 -8.83
C THR A 118 4.53 6.32 -8.78
N GLY A 119 4.64 7.04 -9.90
CA GLY A 119 4.13 8.40 -10.00
C GLY A 119 2.63 8.48 -9.69
N TRP A 120 2.19 9.56 -9.07
CA TRP A 120 0.79 9.91 -8.86
C TRP A 120 0.56 11.38 -9.22
N ARG A 121 -0.70 11.82 -9.18
CA ARG A 121 -1.05 13.22 -9.38
C ARG A 121 -2.06 13.66 -8.34
N ILE A 122 -1.85 14.84 -7.77
CA ILE A 122 -2.83 15.51 -6.93
C ILE A 122 -3.09 16.87 -7.55
N HIS A 123 -4.32 17.09 -8.02
CA HIS A 123 -4.69 18.31 -8.74
C HIS A 123 -3.76 18.59 -9.95
N GLY A 124 -3.43 17.54 -10.72
CA GLY A 124 -2.53 17.63 -11.88
C GLY A 124 -1.04 17.79 -11.55
N GLN A 125 -0.70 18.12 -10.30
CA GLN A 125 0.67 18.28 -9.84
C GLN A 125 1.27 16.93 -9.45
N THR A 126 2.60 16.82 -9.59
CA THR A 126 3.34 15.59 -9.28
C THR A 126 3.14 15.17 -7.83
N ALA A 127 2.90 13.88 -7.66
CA ALA A 127 2.89 13.18 -6.39
C ALA A 127 3.45 11.77 -6.64
N HIS A 128 3.57 10.98 -5.59
CA HIS A 128 4.08 9.61 -5.62
C HIS A 128 3.16 8.74 -4.78
N LEU A 129 2.90 7.54 -5.27
CA LEU A 129 2.18 6.50 -4.56
C LEU A 129 3.17 5.38 -4.26
N MET A 130 3.34 5.11 -2.97
CA MET A 130 4.21 4.07 -2.44
C MET A 130 3.37 2.91 -1.93
N THR A 131 3.87 1.69 -2.08
CA THR A 131 3.30 0.50 -1.45
C THR A 131 4.27 -0.05 -0.42
N PHE A 132 3.73 -0.64 0.65
CA PHE A 132 4.46 -1.35 1.67
C PHE A 132 3.70 -2.65 1.93
N ASP A 133 4.19 -3.74 1.36
CA ASP A 133 3.56 -5.05 1.46
C ASP A 133 4.29 -5.94 2.46
N THR A 134 3.53 -6.55 3.36
CA THR A 134 4.01 -7.54 4.34
C THR A 134 3.18 -8.81 4.18
N VAL A 135 3.51 -9.86 4.92
CA VAL A 135 2.65 -11.07 4.97
C VAL A 135 1.23 -10.73 5.45
N GLN A 136 1.09 -9.79 6.40
CA GLN A 136 -0.18 -9.52 7.09
C GLN A 136 -0.98 -8.37 6.49
N ALA A 137 -0.33 -7.38 5.88
CA ALA A 137 -0.96 -6.14 5.42
C ALA A 137 -0.31 -5.58 4.15
N THR A 138 -1.09 -4.82 3.37
CA THR A 138 -0.60 -3.97 2.28
C THR A 138 -1.01 -2.54 2.58
N VAL A 139 -0.05 -1.63 2.61
CA VAL A 139 -0.28 -0.22 2.91
C VAL A 139 0.14 0.64 1.74
N PHE A 140 -0.74 1.55 1.32
CA PHE A 140 -0.48 2.53 0.28
C PHE A 140 -0.36 3.91 0.91
N GLN A 141 0.63 4.67 0.47
CA GLN A 141 0.83 6.05 0.90
C GLN A 141 0.94 6.94 -0.33
N ILE A 142 0.27 8.09 -0.32
CA ILE A 142 0.42 9.09 -1.39
C ILE A 142 1.06 10.35 -0.80
N ARG A 143 2.14 10.82 -1.40
CA ARG A 143 2.90 12.00 -0.96
C ARG A 143 3.26 12.89 -2.14
N ARG A 144 3.42 14.19 -1.89
CA ARG A 144 3.90 15.14 -2.92
C ARG A 144 5.36 14.95 -3.28
N ARG A 145 6.13 14.44 -2.34
CA ARG A 145 7.56 14.16 -2.48
C ARG A 145 7.80 12.66 -2.31
N HIS A 146 8.91 12.20 -2.84
CA HIS A 146 9.39 10.83 -2.66
C HIS A 146 10.88 10.87 -2.33
N ARG A 147 11.15 11.18 -1.07
CA ARG A 147 12.48 11.15 -0.47
C ARG A 147 12.52 10.06 0.60
N ASN A 148 13.69 9.92 1.22
CA ASN A 148 13.86 8.99 2.32
C ASN A 148 12.93 9.28 3.50
N GLU A 149 12.62 10.55 3.78
CA GLU A 149 11.71 10.92 4.87
C GLU A 149 10.33 10.30 4.70
N GLU A 150 9.80 10.27 3.48
CA GLU A 150 8.49 9.67 3.19
C GLU A 150 8.52 8.14 3.33
N VAL A 151 9.64 7.48 2.97
CA VAL A 151 9.85 6.04 3.24
C VAL A 151 9.88 5.77 4.75
N ARG A 152 10.58 6.62 5.51
CA ARG A 152 10.75 6.48 6.97
C ARG A 152 9.46 6.69 7.77
N GLU A 153 8.41 7.24 7.16
CA GLU A 153 7.10 7.28 7.80
C GLU A 153 6.50 5.88 8.05
N LEU A 154 6.97 4.83 7.34
CA LEU A 154 6.56 3.43 7.57
C LEU A 154 7.73 2.49 7.87
N ILE A 155 8.93 2.79 7.39
CA ILE A 155 10.14 2.00 7.65
C ILE A 155 11.12 2.88 8.42
N PRO A 156 11.00 2.98 9.75
CA PRO A 156 11.87 3.84 10.54
C PRO A 156 13.33 3.35 10.46
N ALA A 157 14.28 4.24 10.81
CA ALA A 157 15.71 3.96 10.68
C ALA A 157 16.20 2.81 11.57
N ASP A 158 15.47 2.52 12.65
CA ASP A 158 15.68 1.42 13.59
C ASP A 158 14.85 0.17 13.26
N TYR A 159 14.26 0.09 12.06
CA TYR A 159 13.50 -1.08 11.61
C TYR A 159 14.38 -2.34 11.62
N ALA A 160 14.03 -3.28 12.50
CA ALA A 160 14.79 -4.51 12.73
C ALA A 160 14.57 -5.60 11.67
N GLY A 161 13.51 -5.47 10.86
CA GLY A 161 13.19 -6.41 9.78
C GLY A 161 13.99 -6.15 8.50
N VAL A 162 13.59 -6.81 7.42
CA VAL A 162 14.21 -6.67 6.10
C VAL A 162 13.35 -5.82 5.18
N MET A 163 13.95 -4.80 4.57
CA MET A 163 13.32 -4.03 3.49
C MET A 163 13.70 -4.62 2.14
N VAL A 164 12.71 -5.12 1.39
CA VAL A 164 12.90 -5.62 0.02
C VAL A 164 12.48 -4.54 -0.96
N THR A 165 13.38 -4.13 -1.84
CA THR A 165 13.20 -2.94 -2.67
C THR A 165 14.08 -3.00 -3.92
N ASP A 166 13.87 -2.08 -4.86
CA ASP A 166 14.78 -1.83 -5.97
C ASP A 166 16.00 -0.99 -5.53
N ARG A 167 16.74 -0.43 -6.50
CA ARG A 167 17.88 0.47 -6.25
C ARG A 167 17.50 1.96 -6.35
N GLY A 168 16.26 2.30 -6.02
CA GLY A 168 15.81 3.69 -5.95
C GLY A 168 16.59 4.50 -4.91
N LYS A 169 16.89 5.77 -5.23
CA LYS A 169 17.71 6.64 -4.37
C LYS A 169 17.12 6.86 -2.97
N SER A 170 15.79 6.89 -2.83
CA SER A 170 15.11 7.06 -1.53
C SER A 170 15.41 5.90 -0.57
N TYR A 171 15.61 4.70 -1.10
CA TYR A 171 15.91 3.49 -0.33
C TYR A 171 17.40 3.32 -0.01
N ASP A 172 18.28 4.00 -0.75
CA ASP A 172 19.75 3.93 -0.58
C ASP A 172 20.34 5.06 0.27
N ALA A 173 19.49 5.89 0.88
CA ALA A 173 19.89 6.99 1.76
C ALA A 173 20.67 6.53 3.01
N GLU A 174 21.48 7.44 3.56
CA GLU A 174 22.36 7.18 4.70
C GLU A 174 21.58 6.77 5.95
N GLU A 175 20.39 7.34 6.16
CA GLU A 175 19.52 7.04 7.29
C GLU A 175 18.99 5.60 7.29
N LEU A 176 19.07 4.88 6.17
CA LEU A 176 18.66 3.47 6.03
C LEU A 176 19.86 2.52 5.93
N LEU A 177 21.08 2.97 6.26
CA LEU A 177 22.26 2.09 6.30
C LEU A 177 22.14 1.00 7.37
N GLY A 178 21.53 1.32 8.52
CA GLY A 178 21.29 0.36 9.61
C GLY A 178 20.16 -0.63 9.34
N VAL A 179 19.32 -0.37 8.33
CA VAL A 179 18.20 -1.25 7.96
C VAL A 179 18.70 -2.35 7.03
N LYS A 180 18.42 -3.61 7.38
CA LYS A 180 18.71 -4.75 6.49
C LYS A 180 17.91 -4.61 5.20
N GLN A 181 18.55 -4.76 4.05
CA GLN A 181 17.88 -4.65 2.76
C GLN A 181 18.18 -5.84 1.87
N GLN A 182 17.17 -6.29 1.12
CA GLN A 182 17.35 -7.16 -0.04
C GLN A 182 17.02 -6.36 -1.30
N LYS A 183 18.00 -6.19 -2.19
CA LYS A 183 17.77 -5.58 -3.50
C LYS A 183 17.13 -6.59 -4.44
N CYS A 184 16.13 -6.15 -5.20
CA CYS A 184 15.41 -7.00 -6.14
C CYS A 184 16.37 -7.56 -7.20
N LEU A 185 16.57 -8.88 -7.22
CA LEU A 185 17.45 -9.52 -8.20
C LEU A 185 17.00 -9.32 -9.64
N ASP A 186 15.70 -9.22 -9.89
CA ASP A 186 15.20 -9.04 -11.26
C ASP A 186 15.58 -7.65 -11.81
N HIS A 187 15.56 -6.60 -10.99
CA HIS A 187 16.09 -5.28 -11.38
C HIS A 187 17.61 -5.30 -11.62
N LEU A 188 18.39 -6.00 -10.78
CA LEU A 188 19.84 -6.16 -11.00
C LEU A 188 20.13 -6.87 -12.33
N LYS A 189 19.39 -7.95 -12.60
CA LYS A 189 19.51 -8.70 -13.86
C LYS A 189 19.11 -7.89 -15.07
N GLU A 190 18.11 -7.01 -14.95
CA GLU A 190 17.71 -6.09 -16.03
C GLU A 190 18.82 -5.08 -16.32
N ASN A 191 19.41 -4.44 -15.30
CA ASN A 191 20.53 -3.53 -15.51
C ASN A 191 21.75 -4.22 -16.14
N ILE A 192 22.02 -5.47 -15.76
CA ILE A 192 23.06 -6.28 -16.42
C ILE A 192 22.68 -6.58 -17.88
N HIS A 193 21.41 -6.88 -18.14
CA HIS A 193 20.90 -7.19 -19.48
C HIS A 193 21.07 -6.01 -20.44
N GLU A 194 20.65 -4.81 -20.03
CA GLU A 194 20.78 -3.57 -20.81
C GLU A 194 22.23 -3.33 -21.26
N VAL A 195 23.21 -3.59 -20.38
CA VAL A 195 24.63 -3.48 -20.76
C VAL A 195 25.05 -4.62 -21.68
N VAL A 196 24.68 -5.86 -21.38
CA VAL A 196 25.08 -7.05 -22.16
C VAL A 196 24.57 -7.01 -23.61
N GLU A 197 23.38 -6.44 -23.86
CA GLU A 197 22.80 -6.34 -25.21
C GLU A 197 23.65 -5.50 -26.17
N HIS A 198 24.40 -4.52 -25.65
CA HIS A 198 25.19 -3.59 -26.46
C HIS A 198 26.70 -3.87 -26.42
N LYS A 199 27.13 -5.01 -25.88
CA LYS A 199 28.56 -5.35 -25.69
C LYS A 199 28.94 -6.64 -26.39
N ALA A 200 30.22 -6.76 -26.75
CA ALA A 200 30.81 -7.97 -27.32
C ALA A 200 32.08 -8.40 -26.54
N GLY A 201 32.52 -9.64 -26.78
CA GLY A 201 33.77 -10.18 -26.23
C GLY A 201 33.87 -10.10 -24.70
N ARG A 202 35.04 -9.65 -24.20
CA ARG A 202 35.32 -9.55 -22.75
C ARG A 202 34.38 -8.59 -22.02
N ALA A 203 33.93 -7.52 -22.67
CA ALA A 203 32.98 -6.58 -22.06
C ALA A 203 31.63 -7.25 -21.80
N ARG A 204 31.16 -8.08 -22.74
CA ARG A 204 29.92 -8.86 -22.58
C ARG A 204 30.06 -9.96 -21.51
N SER A 205 31.22 -10.62 -21.47
CA SER A 205 31.48 -11.74 -20.56
C SER A 205 31.32 -11.39 -19.08
N PHE A 206 31.71 -10.17 -18.67
CA PHE A 206 31.55 -9.70 -17.30
C PHE A 206 30.08 -9.73 -16.85
N GLY A 207 29.19 -9.07 -17.59
CA GLY A 207 27.76 -9.05 -17.26
C GLY A 207 27.13 -10.44 -17.32
N LEU A 208 27.48 -11.27 -18.31
CA LEU A 208 26.96 -12.65 -18.38
C LEU A 208 27.34 -13.49 -17.16
N LYS A 209 28.57 -13.32 -16.64
CA LYS A 209 29.02 -14.05 -15.46
C LYS A 209 28.24 -13.63 -14.20
N LEU A 210 28.07 -12.33 -13.98
CA LEU A 210 27.21 -11.81 -12.90
C LEU A 210 25.76 -12.32 -13.03
N LYS A 211 25.20 -12.28 -14.24
CA LYS A 211 23.84 -12.78 -14.50
C LYS A 211 23.69 -14.26 -14.19
N SER A 212 24.71 -15.08 -14.49
CA SER A 212 24.69 -16.51 -14.16
C SER A 212 24.66 -16.73 -12.65
N ILE A 213 25.56 -16.05 -11.91
CA ILE A 213 25.63 -16.15 -10.44
C ILE A 213 24.29 -15.79 -9.82
N LEU A 214 23.70 -14.63 -10.16
CA LEU A 214 22.41 -14.21 -9.61
C LEU A 214 21.26 -15.18 -9.95
N ARG A 215 21.30 -15.81 -11.13
CA ARG A 215 20.33 -16.84 -11.54
C ARG A 215 20.51 -18.10 -10.70
N GLU A 216 21.74 -18.55 -10.52
CA GLU A 216 22.06 -19.73 -9.72
C GLU A 216 21.70 -19.51 -8.25
N SER A 217 21.98 -18.33 -7.67
CA SER A 217 21.57 -17.98 -6.31
C SER A 217 20.06 -18.02 -6.12
N ARG A 218 19.30 -17.48 -7.09
CA ARG A 218 17.82 -17.60 -7.05
C ARG A 218 17.37 -19.06 -7.13
N GLN A 219 18.03 -19.88 -7.94
CA GLN A 219 17.70 -21.30 -8.07
C GLN A 219 17.97 -22.05 -6.76
N LEU A 220 19.12 -21.81 -6.13
CA LEU A 220 19.48 -22.37 -4.83
C LEU A 220 18.43 -22.05 -3.75
N TRP A 221 17.94 -20.81 -3.72
CA TRP A 221 16.83 -20.43 -2.84
C TRP A 221 15.52 -21.18 -3.14
N CYS A 222 15.17 -21.35 -4.42
CA CYS A 222 14.01 -22.14 -4.82
C CYS A 222 14.16 -23.60 -4.36
N ASP A 223 15.34 -24.19 -4.55
CA ASP A 223 15.62 -25.58 -4.18
C ASP A 223 15.60 -25.76 -2.66
N GLN A 224 16.13 -24.81 -1.89
CA GLN A 224 16.06 -24.82 -0.43
C GLN A 224 14.61 -24.78 0.06
N ARG A 225 13.78 -23.90 -0.50
CA ARG A 225 12.36 -23.81 -0.14
C ARG A 225 11.55 -25.03 -0.57
N ALA A 226 11.99 -25.74 -1.60
CA ALA A 226 11.40 -26.99 -2.05
C ALA A 226 11.91 -28.22 -1.28
N GLY A 227 12.87 -28.05 -0.36
CA GLY A 227 13.51 -29.16 0.36
C GLY A 227 14.43 -30.02 -0.51
N LYS A 228 14.96 -29.46 -1.61
CA LYS A 228 15.78 -30.15 -2.61
C LYS A 228 17.25 -29.73 -2.59
N ALA A 229 17.62 -28.69 -1.84
CA ALA A 229 18.99 -28.23 -1.80
C ALA A 229 19.85 -29.18 -0.96
N GLU A 230 20.87 -29.77 -1.59
CA GLU A 230 21.93 -30.48 -0.91
C GLU A 230 23.07 -29.52 -0.58
N LYS A 231 23.70 -29.67 0.60
CA LYS A 231 24.85 -28.84 1.03
C LYS A 231 24.59 -27.33 0.90
N PHE A 232 23.36 -26.88 1.19
CA PHE A 232 22.91 -25.50 1.00
C PHE A 232 23.94 -24.46 1.47
N GLN A 233 24.45 -24.60 2.70
CA GLN A 233 25.42 -23.66 3.27
C GLN A 233 26.73 -23.56 2.47
N ALA A 234 27.26 -24.68 2.00
CA ALA A 234 28.49 -24.67 1.19
C ALA A 234 28.25 -24.03 -0.20
N GLU A 235 27.07 -24.21 -0.78
CA GLU A 235 26.71 -23.53 -2.04
C GLU A 235 26.48 -22.03 -1.84
N VAL A 236 25.94 -21.60 -0.69
CA VAL A 236 25.84 -20.18 -0.33
C VAL A 236 27.24 -19.57 -0.26
N GLU A 237 28.14 -20.16 0.51
CA GLU A 237 29.54 -19.70 0.65
C GLU A 237 30.24 -19.62 -0.72
N ARG A 238 30.09 -20.66 -1.55
CA ARG A 238 30.64 -20.69 -2.92
C ARG A 238 30.12 -19.53 -3.77
N MET A 239 28.81 -19.25 -3.72
CA MET A 239 28.20 -18.16 -4.49
C MET A 239 28.64 -16.78 -3.99
N GLU A 240 28.76 -16.61 -2.68
CA GLU A 240 29.28 -15.38 -2.08
C GLU A 240 30.73 -15.12 -2.48
N GLU A 241 31.60 -16.13 -2.41
CA GLU A 241 32.99 -16.03 -2.85
C GLU A 241 33.08 -15.69 -4.34
N GLU A 242 32.29 -16.37 -5.17
CA GLU A 242 32.28 -16.15 -6.62
C GLU A 242 31.80 -14.73 -6.96
N LEU A 243 30.72 -14.27 -6.33
CA LEU A 243 30.19 -12.92 -6.52
C LEU A 243 31.19 -11.86 -6.03
N THR A 244 31.76 -12.04 -4.83
CA THR A 244 32.78 -11.17 -4.25
C THR A 244 34.00 -11.07 -5.16
N PHE A 245 34.48 -12.20 -5.68
CA PHE A 245 35.59 -12.20 -6.62
C PHE A 245 35.29 -11.34 -7.85
N HIS A 246 34.11 -11.49 -8.46
CA HIS A 246 33.77 -10.72 -9.66
C HIS A 246 33.52 -9.23 -9.39
N LEU A 247 33.02 -8.89 -8.21
CA LEU A 247 32.73 -7.53 -7.76
C LEU A 247 33.89 -6.85 -7.02
N ARG A 248 35.04 -7.52 -6.87
CA ARG A 248 36.22 -6.94 -6.20
C ARG A 248 36.63 -5.57 -6.79
N PRO A 249 37.14 -4.65 -5.97
CA PRO A 249 37.59 -3.33 -6.42
C PRO A 249 38.65 -3.44 -7.52
N ARG A 250 38.37 -2.87 -8.70
CA ARG A 250 39.29 -2.79 -9.84
C ARG A 250 38.78 -1.81 -10.89
N LEU A 251 39.67 -1.35 -11.75
CA LEU A 251 39.32 -0.53 -12.90
C LEU A 251 39.01 -1.39 -14.13
N LEU A 252 37.83 -1.17 -14.69
CA LEU A 252 37.34 -1.74 -15.93
C LEU A 252 37.51 -0.73 -17.06
N LYS A 253 38.03 -1.20 -18.20
CA LYS A 253 38.21 -0.36 -19.39
C LYS A 253 36.88 0.13 -19.97
N ASP A 254 35.85 -0.69 -19.88
CA ASP A 254 34.51 -0.37 -20.37
C ASP A 254 33.73 0.39 -19.29
N GLN A 255 33.23 1.58 -19.62
CA GLN A 255 32.57 2.46 -18.66
C GLN A 255 31.24 1.90 -18.15
N ASP A 256 30.47 1.21 -18.99
CA ASP A 256 29.18 0.65 -18.55
C ASP A 256 29.39 -0.52 -17.58
N ASN A 257 30.40 -1.35 -17.84
CA ASN A 257 30.83 -2.37 -16.91
C ASN A 257 31.41 -1.80 -15.62
N GLN A 258 32.13 -0.67 -15.66
CA GLN A 258 32.58 0.02 -14.45
C GLN A 258 31.38 0.48 -13.62
N ARG A 259 30.36 1.10 -14.24
CA ARG A 259 29.13 1.50 -13.55
C ARG A 259 28.38 0.30 -12.95
N LEU A 260 28.34 -0.84 -13.64
CA LEU A 260 27.77 -2.07 -13.09
C LEU A 260 28.55 -2.59 -11.89
N LEU A 261 29.88 -2.62 -11.99
CA LEU A 261 30.77 -3.02 -10.91
C LEU A 261 30.53 -2.15 -9.67
N ASP A 262 30.57 -0.83 -9.83
CA ASP A 262 30.39 0.11 -8.73
C ASP A 262 28.98 0.01 -8.14
N GLY A 263 27.96 -0.05 -9.00
CA GLY A 263 26.56 -0.03 -8.58
C GLY A 263 26.07 -1.33 -7.92
N ILE A 264 26.54 -2.49 -8.38
CA ILE A 264 26.20 -3.79 -7.78
C ILE A 264 27.17 -4.09 -6.63
N GLY A 265 28.46 -3.79 -6.80
CA GLY A 265 29.50 -3.94 -5.77
C GLY A 265 29.13 -3.21 -4.49
N LEU A 266 28.72 -1.93 -4.58
CA LEU A 266 28.27 -1.17 -3.40
C LEU A 266 27.12 -1.86 -2.64
N GLN A 267 26.20 -2.51 -3.35
CA GLN A 267 25.08 -3.20 -2.71
C GLN A 267 25.52 -4.56 -2.15
N HIS A 268 26.46 -5.24 -2.81
CA HIS A 268 27.07 -6.48 -2.36
C HIS A 268 27.88 -6.28 -1.08
N ASP A 269 28.73 -5.26 -1.04
CA ASP A 269 29.54 -4.89 0.13
C ASP A 269 28.67 -4.54 1.34
N ARG A 270 27.45 -4.05 1.10
CA ARG A 270 26.44 -3.78 2.14
C ARG A 270 25.60 -5.01 2.52
N GLY A 271 25.90 -6.19 1.95
CA GLY A 271 25.17 -7.43 2.19
C GLY A 271 23.76 -7.45 1.60
N ARG A 272 23.46 -6.64 0.58
CA ARG A 272 22.09 -6.43 0.09
C ARG A 272 21.71 -7.24 -1.15
N VAL A 273 22.65 -7.97 -1.74
CA VAL A 273 22.43 -8.72 -2.99
C VAL A 273 21.98 -10.15 -2.71
N LEU A 274 22.65 -10.84 -1.78
CA LEU A 274 22.42 -12.27 -1.47
C LEU A 274 21.78 -12.51 -0.09
N LEU A 275 21.24 -11.47 0.58
CA LEU A 275 20.64 -11.60 1.93
C LEU A 275 19.60 -12.72 2.02
N PHE A 276 18.80 -12.92 0.97
CA PHE A 276 17.80 -14.00 0.88
C PHE A 276 18.37 -15.43 0.99
N LEU A 277 19.68 -15.63 0.83
CA LEU A 277 20.33 -16.91 1.06
C LEU A 277 20.64 -17.15 2.55
N HIS A 278 20.89 -16.09 3.32
CA HIS A 278 21.06 -16.18 4.78
C HIS A 278 19.72 -16.19 5.51
N ASP A 279 18.70 -15.57 4.94
CA ASP A 279 17.32 -15.66 5.39
C ASP A 279 16.41 -16.13 4.24
N PRO A 280 16.25 -17.47 4.06
CA PRO A 280 15.41 -18.05 3.01
C PRO A 280 13.91 -17.71 3.12
N THR A 281 13.46 -17.07 4.21
CA THR A 281 12.09 -16.58 4.33
C THR A 281 11.85 -15.31 3.49
N ILE A 282 12.92 -14.59 3.14
CA ILE A 282 12.89 -13.40 2.29
C ILE A 282 12.88 -13.83 0.82
N GLU A 283 12.03 -13.20 0.01
CA GLU A 283 12.01 -13.44 -1.44
C GLU A 283 13.17 -12.67 -2.10
N PRO A 284 13.86 -13.27 -3.09
CA PRO A 284 14.98 -12.62 -3.79
C PRO A 284 14.56 -11.45 -4.69
N THR A 285 13.25 -11.25 -4.90
CA THR A 285 12.70 -10.24 -5.80
C THR A 285 11.60 -9.44 -5.11
N ASN A 286 11.38 -8.22 -5.58
CA ASN A 286 10.32 -7.34 -5.10
C ASN A 286 8.99 -7.52 -5.84
N ASN A 287 8.77 -8.70 -6.45
CA ASN A 287 7.58 -8.99 -7.26
C ASN A 287 6.28 -8.75 -6.49
N ARG A 288 6.30 -8.95 -5.17
CA ARG A 288 5.20 -8.68 -4.25
C ARG A 288 4.84 -7.19 -4.19
N GLY A 289 5.84 -6.32 -3.97
CA GLY A 289 5.67 -4.86 -4.00
C GLY A 289 5.12 -4.41 -5.35
N GLU A 290 5.80 -4.76 -6.43
CA GLU A 290 5.39 -4.44 -7.81
C GLU A 290 3.96 -4.90 -8.12
N ARG A 291 3.62 -6.15 -7.77
CA ARG A 291 2.27 -6.70 -8.00
C ARG A 291 1.20 -5.95 -7.22
N SER A 292 1.50 -5.53 -5.99
CA SER A 292 0.56 -4.77 -5.16
C SER A 292 0.27 -3.37 -5.73
N LEU A 293 1.23 -2.77 -6.45
CA LEU A 293 1.05 -1.46 -7.11
C LEU A 293 0.24 -1.52 -8.40
N ARG A 294 0.28 -2.63 -9.15
CA ARG A 294 -0.35 -2.72 -10.49
C ARG A 294 -1.80 -2.24 -10.52
N PRO A 295 -2.69 -2.61 -9.57
CA PRO A 295 -4.06 -2.08 -9.54
C PRO A 295 -4.11 -0.55 -9.43
N ALA A 296 -3.27 0.05 -8.58
CA ALA A 296 -3.22 1.50 -8.43
C ALA A 296 -2.67 2.18 -9.70
N VAL A 297 -1.69 1.58 -10.38
CA VAL A 297 -1.18 2.06 -11.68
C VAL A 297 -2.30 2.08 -12.73
N ILE A 298 -3.15 1.05 -12.78
CA ILE A 298 -4.29 1.00 -13.69
C ILE A 298 -5.30 2.11 -13.35
N VAL A 299 -5.64 2.26 -12.06
CA VAL A 299 -6.54 3.32 -11.61
C VAL A 299 -6.00 4.70 -11.98
N ARG A 300 -4.71 4.95 -11.79
CA ARG A 300 -4.06 6.20 -12.19
C ARG A 300 -4.24 6.48 -13.67
N LYS A 301 -4.04 5.47 -14.54
CA LYS A 301 -4.20 5.63 -16.00
C LYS A 301 -5.65 5.98 -16.39
N LEU A 302 -6.64 5.50 -15.63
CA LEU A 302 -8.05 5.77 -15.89
C LEU A 302 -8.54 7.10 -15.28
N SER A 303 -8.03 7.48 -14.11
CA SER A 303 -8.50 8.62 -13.32
C SER A 303 -7.62 9.86 -13.40
N HIS A 304 -6.37 9.71 -13.84
CA HIS A 304 -5.32 10.72 -13.78
C HIS A 304 -4.97 11.18 -12.35
N GLY A 305 -5.19 10.32 -11.35
CA GLY A 305 -4.85 10.57 -9.95
C GLY A 305 -5.99 11.16 -9.13
N SER A 306 -5.65 11.96 -8.12
CA SER A 306 -6.60 12.53 -7.15
C SER A 306 -6.86 14.01 -7.42
N LYS A 307 -8.10 14.46 -7.21
CA LYS A 307 -8.48 15.87 -7.40
C LYS A 307 -7.89 16.81 -6.34
N ASN A 308 -7.73 16.32 -5.10
CA ASN A 308 -7.22 17.04 -3.94
C ASN A 308 -6.60 16.06 -2.91
N GLU A 309 -5.99 16.61 -1.84
CA GLU A 309 -5.32 15.83 -0.79
C GLU A 309 -6.28 14.86 -0.08
N ARG A 310 -7.45 15.35 0.34
CA ARG A 310 -8.47 14.51 1.00
C ARG A 310 -8.86 13.29 0.16
N GLY A 311 -8.95 13.46 -1.16
CA GLY A 311 -9.20 12.35 -2.09
C GLY A 311 -8.02 11.38 -2.22
N ALA A 312 -6.78 11.87 -2.14
CA ALA A 312 -5.59 11.03 -2.10
C ALA A 312 -5.52 10.22 -0.80
N GLU A 313 -5.80 10.84 0.35
CA GLU A 313 -5.88 10.16 1.65
C GLU A 313 -6.98 9.10 1.68
N ALA A 314 -8.16 9.42 1.15
CA ALA A 314 -9.24 8.45 1.01
C ALA A 314 -8.83 7.27 0.13
N PHE A 315 -8.17 7.54 -1.01
CA PHE A 315 -7.67 6.47 -1.87
C PHE A 315 -6.64 5.58 -1.16
N ALA A 316 -5.65 6.18 -0.50
CA ALA A 316 -4.63 5.47 0.27
C ALA A 316 -5.25 4.61 1.38
N GLY A 317 -6.14 5.19 2.19
CA GLY A 317 -6.79 4.53 3.31
C GLY A 317 -7.69 3.37 2.90
N PHE A 318 -8.63 3.59 1.96
CA PHE A 318 -9.52 2.54 1.50
C PHE A 318 -8.75 1.41 0.79
N THR A 319 -7.83 1.75 -0.10
CA THR A 319 -7.06 0.72 -0.84
C THR A 319 -6.23 -0.12 0.12
N SER A 320 -5.60 0.49 1.14
CA SER A 320 -4.85 -0.25 2.18
C SER A 320 -5.74 -1.20 2.98
N VAL A 321 -6.89 -0.72 3.45
CA VAL A 321 -7.84 -1.55 4.22
C VAL A 321 -8.37 -2.70 3.38
N ILE A 322 -8.74 -2.43 2.12
CA ILE A 322 -9.27 -3.44 1.20
C ILE A 322 -8.22 -4.48 0.84
N GLN A 323 -7.01 -4.07 0.45
CA GLN A 323 -5.96 -5.02 0.07
C GLN A 323 -5.49 -5.85 1.26
N THR A 324 -5.44 -5.24 2.44
CA THR A 324 -5.17 -6.00 3.68
C THR A 324 -6.28 -6.99 4.00
N ALA A 325 -7.55 -6.61 3.85
CA ALA A 325 -8.67 -7.54 4.03
C ALA A 325 -8.62 -8.71 3.04
N ALA A 326 -8.19 -8.45 1.80
CA ALA A 326 -8.06 -9.47 0.76
C ALA A 326 -6.96 -10.52 1.04
N LYS A 327 -6.00 -10.24 1.93
CA LYS A 327 -4.99 -11.21 2.37
C LYS A 327 -5.55 -12.25 3.35
N LYS A 328 -6.67 -11.94 4.03
CA LYS A 328 -7.31 -12.88 4.96
C LYS A 328 -8.13 -13.90 4.16
N ARG A 329 -7.87 -15.18 4.37
CA ARG A 329 -8.67 -16.26 3.78
C ARG A 329 -10.14 -16.13 4.25
N ASP A 330 -11.06 -16.47 3.35
CA ASP A 330 -12.51 -16.56 3.62
C ASP A 330 -13.19 -15.27 4.11
N CYS A 331 -12.55 -14.11 3.92
CA CYS A 331 -13.13 -12.82 4.28
C CYS A 331 -13.73 -12.12 3.06
N SER A 332 -15.05 -11.93 3.04
CA SER A 332 -15.67 -11.02 2.08
C SER A 332 -15.22 -9.58 2.35
N ILE A 333 -14.55 -8.95 1.39
CA ILE A 333 -14.07 -7.56 1.51
C ILE A 333 -15.22 -6.60 1.83
N ILE A 334 -16.39 -6.83 1.24
CA ILE A 334 -17.61 -6.03 1.51
C ILE A 334 -17.99 -6.17 2.98
N HIS A 335 -17.99 -7.39 3.52
CA HIS A 335 -18.29 -7.64 4.93
C HIS A 335 -17.24 -7.03 5.86
N ALA A 336 -15.95 -7.11 5.51
CA ALA A 336 -14.88 -6.47 6.27
C ALA A 336 -15.06 -4.94 6.37
N LEU A 337 -15.35 -4.27 5.24
CA LEU A 337 -15.62 -2.83 5.22
C LEU A 337 -16.93 -2.46 5.93
N GLN A 338 -17.95 -3.31 5.82
CA GLN A 338 -19.22 -3.13 6.52
C GLN A 338 -19.02 -3.17 8.04
N ASN A 339 -18.34 -4.20 8.55
CA ASN A 339 -18.05 -4.37 9.97
C ASN A 339 -17.17 -3.25 10.50
N LEU A 340 -16.15 -2.84 9.73
CA LEU A 340 -15.33 -1.69 10.09
C LEU A 340 -16.18 -0.42 10.23
N SER A 341 -17.13 -0.21 9.32
CA SER A 341 -18.03 0.94 9.35
C SER A 341 -19.01 0.91 10.53
N GLN A 342 -19.31 -0.26 11.08
CA GLN A 342 -20.24 -0.44 12.21
C GLN A 342 -19.52 -0.50 13.58
N SER A 343 -18.20 -0.75 13.59
CA SER A 343 -17.41 -0.99 14.80
C SER A 343 -17.27 0.21 15.78
N LYS A 344 -17.83 1.39 15.48
CA LYS A 344 -17.82 2.55 16.38
C LYS A 344 -19.09 3.44 16.28
N SER A 345 -20.23 2.89 16.69
CA SER A 345 -21.27 3.69 17.38
C SER A 345 -21.16 3.61 18.93
N ASN A 346 -20.17 2.89 19.48
CA ASN A 346 -20.05 2.62 20.93
C ASN A 346 -18.80 3.24 21.61
N GLN A 347 -18.31 4.39 21.15
CA GLN A 347 -17.45 5.22 22.01
C GLN A 347 -18.28 6.40 22.53
N VAL A 348 -18.84 6.20 23.72
CA VAL A 348 -19.43 7.24 24.56
C VAL A 348 -18.34 8.28 24.83
N SER A 349 -18.63 9.55 24.53
CA SER A 349 -17.77 10.68 24.88
C SER A 349 -17.59 10.77 26.40
N PRO A 350 -16.43 11.23 26.91
CA PRO A 350 -16.27 11.49 28.33
C PRO A 350 -17.27 12.56 28.80
N GLU A 351 -17.68 12.40 30.05
CA GLU A 351 -18.73 13.10 30.77
C GLU A 351 -18.78 14.63 30.56
N ALA A 352 -20.01 15.13 30.55
CA ALA A 352 -20.34 16.54 30.56
C ALA A 352 -19.73 17.23 31.79
N HIS A 353 -19.06 18.37 31.56
CA HIS A 353 -18.68 19.28 32.63
C HIS A 353 -19.92 19.74 33.41
N PRO A 354 -19.87 19.80 34.75
CA PRO A 354 -20.93 20.43 35.53
C PRO A 354 -20.93 21.95 35.30
N PRO A 355 -22.09 22.62 35.41
CA PRO A 355 -22.19 24.05 35.16
C PRO A 355 -21.44 24.87 36.23
N PRO A 356 -20.91 26.06 35.88
CA PRO A 356 -20.34 26.97 36.87
C PRO A 356 -21.44 27.50 37.79
N GLY A 357 -21.12 27.59 39.08
CA GLY A 357 -21.99 28.14 40.13
C GLY A 357 -22.20 29.64 40.05
#